data_AF-D1NZP1-F1
#
_entry.id   AF-D1NZP1-F1
#
_cell.length_a   1.000
_cell.length_b   1.000
_cell.length_c   1.000
_cell.angle_alpha   90.00
_cell.angle_beta   90.00
_cell.angle_gamma   90.00
#
_symmetry.space_group_name_H-M   'P 1'
#
loop_
_entity.id
_entity.type
_entity.pdbx_description
1 polymer ?
#
loop_
_entity_poly.entity_id
_entity_poly.type
_entity_poly.pdbx_seq_one_letter_code
_entity_poly.pdbx_strand_id
1 'polypeptide(L)' 'MNMPEPTFTSVLDTTSSDAILINWNRQDERQICNDRYVSRLRKLQMYVLTEKPDYAVISQLIESEIGYIENTKGAM' A
#
# COMPACT_ATOMS: atom_id res chain seq x y z
N MET A 1 53.09 15.82 -5.76
CA MET A 1 52.23 14.63 -5.96
C MET A 1 50.79 15.11 -5.97
N ASN A 2 50.02 14.83 -7.02
CA ASN A 2 48.58 15.10 -7.07
C ASN A 2 47.85 13.93 -6.42
N MET A 3 47.19 14.19 -5.29
CA MET A 3 46.34 13.20 -4.63
C MET A 3 44.97 13.22 -5.34
N PRO A 4 44.44 12.08 -5.82
CA PRO A 4 43.14 12.07 -6.47
C PRO A 4 42.06 12.39 -5.43
N GLU A 5 41.10 13.23 -5.79
CA GLU A 5 39.94 13.52 -4.93
C GLU A 5 39.13 12.24 -4.68
N PRO A 6 38.61 12.04 -3.46
CA PRO A 6 37.81 10.86 -3.15
C PRO A 6 36.43 11.00 -3.79
N THR A 7 36.16 10.17 -4.79
CA THR A 7 34.83 10.04 -5.38
C THR A 7 33.94 9.21 -4.45
N PHE A 8 32.92 9.82 -3.88
CA PHE A 8 31.87 9.09 -3.16
C PHE A 8 30.89 8.48 -4.16
N THR A 9 31.03 7.19 -4.43
CA THR A 9 30.02 6.41 -5.15
C THR A 9 28.87 6.08 -4.20
N SER A 10 27.66 6.52 -4.55
CA SER A 10 26.44 6.15 -3.84
C SER A 10 26.22 4.65 -3.94
N VAL A 11 26.43 3.92 -2.85
CA VAL A 11 26.19 2.48 -2.76
C VAL A 11 24.69 2.28 -2.58
N LEU A 12 23.95 2.33 -3.68
CA LEU A 12 22.71 1.54 -3.79
C LEU A 12 23.11 0.15 -4.30
N ASP A 13 23.85 -0.60 -3.48
CA ASP A 13 24.05 -2.03 -3.73
C ASP A 13 22.73 -2.74 -3.43
N THR A 14 21.91 -2.89 -4.46
CA THR A 14 20.69 -3.72 -4.46
C THR A 14 20.98 -5.22 -4.29
N THR A 15 22.27 -5.59 -4.19
CA THR A 15 22.79 -6.94 -3.94
C THR A 15 23.17 -7.17 -2.48
N SER A 16 23.21 -6.13 -1.63
CA SER A 16 23.40 -6.26 -0.19
C SER A 16 22.20 -6.99 0.44
N SER A 17 22.48 -7.93 1.35
CA SER A 17 21.46 -8.68 2.09
C SER A 17 20.42 -7.75 2.74
N ASP A 18 20.85 -6.58 3.22
CA ASP A 18 19.98 -5.60 3.87
C ASP A 18 19.05 -4.90 2.87
N ALA A 19 19.53 -4.59 1.67
CA ALA A 19 18.71 -4.00 0.61
C ALA A 19 17.63 -4.97 0.11
N ILE A 20 17.96 -6.27 0.05
CA ILE A 20 17.01 -7.32 -0.29
C ILE A 20 15.93 -7.45 0.79
N LEU A 21 16.32 -7.47 2.07
CA LEU A 21 15.38 -7.54 3.20
C LEU A 21 14.44 -6.32 3.26
N ILE A 22 14.97 -5.11 3.06
CA ILE A 22 14.15 -3.88 3.01
C ILE A 22 13.13 -3.96 1.87
N ASN A 23 13.56 -4.42 0.69
CA ASN A 23 12.65 -4.56 -0.44
C ASN A 23 11.56 -5.63 -0.19
N TRP A 24 11.92 -6.75 0.42
CA TRP A 24 10.95 -7.79 0.79
C TRP A 24 9.94 -7.29 1.82
N ASN A 25 10.38 -6.62 2.88
CA ASN A 25 9.48 -6.03 3.88
C ASN A 25 8.52 -5.03 3.24
N ARG A 26 9.02 -4.19 2.33
CA ARG A 26 8.18 -3.23 1.59
C ARG A 26 7.16 -3.92 0.68
N GLN A 27 7.51 -5.06 0.07
CA GLN A 27 6.58 -5.85 -0.72
C GLN A 27 5.53 -6.54 0.15
N ASP A 28 5.94 -7.08 1.30
CA ASP A 28 5.05 -7.71 2.27
C ASP A 28 4.04 -6.70 2.84
N GLU A 29 4.49 -5.51 3.24
CA GLU A 29 3.61 -4.43 3.68
C GLU A 29 2.59 -4.03 2.61
N ARG A 30 3.02 -3.93 1.34
CA ARG A 30 2.11 -3.67 0.21
C ARG A 30 1.09 -4.79 0.04
N GLN A 31 1.53 -6.04 0.17
CA GLN A 31 0.65 -7.20 0.05
C GLN A 31 -0.39 -7.23 1.17
N ILE A 32 0.03 -7.04 2.43
CA ILE A 32 -0.85 -6.95 3.59
C ILE A 32 -1.87 -5.82 3.40
N CYS A 33 -1.43 -4.67 2.90
CA CYS A 33 -2.31 -3.54 2.62
C CYS A 33 -3.36 -3.90 1.55
N ASN A 34 -2.94 -4.52 0.45
CA ASN A 34 -3.84 -5.03 -0.60
C ASN A 34 -4.84 -6.07 -0.06
N ASP A 35 -4.39 -7.01 0.75
CA ASP A 35 -5.25 -8.05 1.33
C ASP A 35 -6.33 -7.44 2.22
N ARG A 36 -6.00 -6.39 2.99
CA ARG A 36 -6.97 -5.63 3.78
C ARG A 36 -8.00 -4.94 2.89
N TYR A 37 -7.59 -4.32 1.79
CA TYR A 37 -8.51 -3.69 0.83
C TYR A 37 -9.44 -4.72 0.18
N VAL A 38 -8.91 -5.84 -0.30
CA VAL A 38 -9.70 -6.92 -0.89
C VAL A 38 -10.72 -7.47 0.10
N SER A 39 -10.33 -7.66 1.37
CA SER A 39 -11.22 -8.11 2.43
C SER A 39 -12.39 -7.14 2.67
N ARG A 40 -12.12 -5.83 2.70
CA ARG A 40 -13.16 -4.80 2.87
C ARG A 40 -14.13 -4.75 1.68
N LEU A 41 -13.61 -4.78 0.45
CA LEU A 41 -14.45 -4.81 -0.75
C LEU A 41 -15.36 -6.05 -0.80
N ARG A 42 -14.87 -7.22 -0.37
CA ARG A 42 -15.71 -8.43 -0.26
C ARG A 42 -16.84 -8.27 0.77
N LYS A 43 -16.58 -7.61 1.90
CA LYS A 43 -17.63 -7.32 2.90
C LYS A 43 -18.69 -6.37 2.35
N LEU A 44 -18.27 -5.30 1.67
CA LEU A 44 -19.19 -4.38 1.00
C LEU A 44 -20.02 -5.09 -0.07
N GLN A 45 -19.40 -5.92 -0.90
CA GLN A 45 -20.10 -6.72 -1.90
C GLN A 45 -21.15 -7.62 -1.24
N MET A 46 -20.80 -8.33 -0.17
CA MET A 46 -21.72 -9.21 0.54
C MET A 46 -22.90 -8.43 1.14
N TYR A 47 -22.64 -7.26 1.71
CA TYR A 47 -23.68 -6.36 2.21
C TYR A 47 -24.64 -5.94 1.10
N VAL A 48 -24.12 -5.50 -0.05
CA VAL A 48 -24.95 -5.09 -1.19
C VAL A 48 -25.84 -6.24 -1.70
N LEU A 49 -25.31 -7.47 -1.76
CA LEU A 49 -26.09 -8.64 -2.19
C LEU A 49 -27.17 -9.03 -1.18
N THR A 50 -26.87 -8.90 0.12
CA THR A 50 -27.75 -9.36 1.20
C THR A 50 -28.87 -8.35 1.47
N GLU A 51 -28.50 -7.09 1.69
CA GLU A 51 -29.43 -6.04 2.11
C GLU A 51 -30.12 -5.37 0.92
N LYS A 52 -29.61 -5.56 -0.30
CA LYS A 52 -30.10 -4.92 -1.53
C LYS A 52 -30.37 -3.41 -1.35
N PRO A 53 -29.40 -2.66 -0.79
CA PRO A 53 -29.54 -1.23 -0.56
C PRO A 53 -29.77 -0.50 -1.88
N ASP A 54 -30.42 0.67 -1.82
CA ASP A 54 -30.58 1.52 -3.00
C ASP A 54 -29.24 2.09 -3.50
N TYR A 55 -29.27 2.65 -4.71
CA TYR A 55 -28.08 3.20 -5.35
C TYR A 55 -27.45 4.37 -4.58
N ALA A 56 -28.22 5.15 -3.81
CA ALA A 56 -27.68 6.25 -3.01
C ALA A 56 -26.87 5.73 -1.82
N VAL A 57 -27.37 4.70 -1.15
CA VAL A 57 -26.66 4.01 -0.06
C VAL A 57 -25.40 3.31 -0.59
N ILE A 58 -25.47 2.66 -1.75
CA ILE A 58 -24.29 2.06 -2.40
C ILE A 58 -23.23 3.14 -2.70
N SER A 59 -23.64 4.29 -3.24
CA SER A 59 -22.75 5.41 -3.53
C SER A 59 -22.05 5.93 -2.27
N GLN A 60 -22.79 6.13 -1.18
CA GLN A 60 -22.22 6.57 0.10
C GLN A 60 -21.23 5.55 0.68
N LEU A 61 -21.52 4.25 0.57
CA LEU A 61 -20.62 3.19 1.03
C LEU A 61 -19.30 3.17 0.24
N ILE A 62 -19.37 3.37 -1.08
CA ILE A 62 -18.18 3.47 -1.93
C ILE A 62 -17.37 4.72 -1.55
N GLU A 63 -18.03 5.87 -1.38
CA GLU A 63 -17.36 7.12 -1.02
C GLU A 63 -16.68 7.03 0.35
N SER A 64 -17.34 6.39 1.32
CA SER A 64 -16.75 6.11 2.64
C SER A 64 -15.52 5.21 2.54
N GLU A 65 -15.53 4.24 1.62
CA GLU A 65 -14.39 3.35 1.40
C GLU A 65 -13.22 4.09 0.76
N ILE A 66 -13.49 4.93 -0.25
CA ILE A 66 -12.50 5.82 -0.87
C ILE A 66 -11.86 6.72 0.19
N GLY A 67 -12.67 7.41 0.99
CA GLY A 67 -12.17 8.27 2.06
C GLY A 67 -11.34 7.51 3.10
N TYR A 68 -11.69 6.26 3.42
CA TYR A 68 -10.86 5.43 4.30
C TYR A 68 -9.50 5.11 3.66
N ILE A 69 -9.47 4.76 2.37
CA ILE A 69 -8.24 4.47 1.62
C ILE A 69 -7.34 5.71 1.54
N GLU A 70 -7.91 6.87 1.27
CA GLU A 70 -7.17 8.13 1.17
C GLU A 70 -6.56 8.55 2.51
N ASN A 71 -7.33 8.44 3.60
CA ASN A 71 -6.86 8.82 4.93
C ASN A 71 -5.90 7.79 5.55
N THR A 72 -6.00 6.52 5.18
CA THR A 72 -5.03 5.50 5.64
C THR A 72 -3.70 5.54 4.88
N LYS A 73 -3.67 6.09 3.66
CA LYS A 73 -2.42 6.40 2.95
C LYS A 73 -1.56 7.47 3.64
N GLY A 74 -2.14 8.30 4.53
CA GLY A 74 -1.42 9.34 5.27
C GLY A 74 -0.84 8.90 6.61
N ALA A 75 -1.12 7.67 7.08
CA ALA A 75 -0.71 7.17 8.39
C ALA A 75 0.37 6.07 8.34
N MET A 76 0.94 5.82 7.16
CA MET A 76 2.11 4.94 6.96
C MET A 76 3.37 5.77 6.76
#